data_AF-A0A6L7XP85-F1
#
_entry.id   AF-A0A6L7XP85-F1
#
_cell.length_a   1.000
_cell.length_b   1.000
_cell.length_c   1.000
_cell.angle_alpha   90.00
_cell.angle_beta   90.00
_cell.angle_gamma   90.00
#
_symmetry.space_group_name_H-M   'P 1'
#
loop_
_entity.id
_entity.type
_entity.pdbx_description
1 polymer ?
#
loop_
_entity_poly.entity_id
_entity_poly.type
_entity_poly.pdbx_seq_one_letter_code
_entity_poly.pdbx_strand_id
1 'polypeptide(L)'
;MRVGSTIHGPRLVAKLMALSVALLVVPWLSWLLLVEMERALEAMQFRQQLLVAKGISTFLNGREDLFADLPIDPEDYEALYARPITGSARLDGAIEDWNDVDSHVANSFGARAGTADGSFDLSLGDRDGWLYAFVKVRDDVRVYRNPESLRLDGADHVRVDFIRADGEDGRIAITASQAGVTTAYRMDAEWRLAETGAPERSVQGHLVETDEGYALEFRLPLDMLGSRRVFGLSFVDVDDPQTRATRAVTRTLPTAGEESFGLVVYRSPEVLKIIEGLGYAGYRIMVIDTESRRRAETGGLDLGPRPPAEANWAAIPRGAFLKTRQWLEALTAADADVAQDGEGAAEVIASALAGDPLALRRHAGEKEVIMAGHPIVGAGGAVIGLVAVEQTIEDIETFQYAAIDSIVWVSVASLIAFVLALIAFSGRLTWRIRNLRREAAAAIDEYGRLRSAALSREIHSGDEIGDLARSVSNMLTRLRQHNHFIENMPRTLR
;
A
#
# COMPACT_ATOMS: atom_id res chain seq x y z
N MET A 1 -59.23 -46.38 29.17
CA MET A 1 -58.44 -45.70 28.11
C MET A 1 -59.07 -44.35 27.79
N ARG A 2 -58.36 -43.27 28.11
CA ARG A 2 -58.33 -41.98 27.41
C ARG A 2 -57.20 -41.17 28.03
N VAL A 3 -55.97 -41.50 27.64
CA VAL A 3 -54.80 -40.67 27.91
C VAL A 3 -54.79 -39.61 26.83
N GLY A 4 -55.53 -38.53 27.06
CA GLY A 4 -55.39 -37.30 26.29
C GLY A 4 -54.47 -36.38 27.06
N SER A 5 -53.16 -36.48 26.86
CA SER A 5 -52.21 -35.49 27.37
C SER A 5 -52.58 -34.15 26.73
N THR A 6 -53.16 -33.24 27.52
CA THR A 6 -53.35 -31.85 27.10
C THR A 6 -51.95 -31.26 26.90
N ILE A 7 -51.58 -31.02 25.64
CA ILE A 7 -50.34 -30.35 25.30
C ILE A 7 -50.45 -28.92 25.82
N HIS A 8 -49.81 -28.63 26.95
CA HIS A 8 -49.74 -27.29 27.49
C HIS A 8 -48.72 -26.52 26.64
N GLY A 9 -49.20 -25.48 25.95
CA GLY A 9 -48.32 -24.57 25.23
C GLY A 9 -47.32 -23.87 26.18
N PRO A 10 -46.23 -23.29 25.65
CA PRO A 10 -45.25 -22.63 26.50
C PRO A 10 -45.88 -21.48 27.30
N ARG A 11 -45.41 -21.33 28.54
CA ARG A 11 -45.72 -20.21 29.43
C ARG A 11 -45.48 -18.88 28.72
N LEU A 12 -46.28 -17.87 29.05
CA LEU A 12 -46.21 -16.52 28.51
C LEU A 12 -44.84 -15.91 28.78
N VAL A 13 -44.27 -16.18 29.97
CA VAL A 13 -42.90 -15.80 30.31
C VAL A 13 -41.88 -16.48 29.38
N ALA A 14 -42.03 -17.77 29.09
CA ALA A 14 -41.14 -18.49 28.18
C ALA A 14 -41.24 -17.97 26.73
N LYS A 15 -42.44 -17.60 26.28
CA LYS A 15 -42.66 -16.95 24.97
C LYS A 15 -41.98 -15.59 24.89
N LEU A 16 -42.07 -14.79 25.95
CA LEU A 16 -41.40 -13.49 26.04
C LEU A 16 -39.87 -13.65 26.13
N MET A 17 -39.37 -14.57 26.93
CA MET A 17 -37.93 -14.86 27.00
C MET A 17 -37.37 -15.34 25.66
N ALA A 18 -38.08 -16.23 24.94
CA ALA A 18 -37.66 -16.68 23.62
C ALA A 18 -37.60 -15.50 22.62
N LEU A 19 -38.57 -14.58 22.68
CA LEU A 19 -38.58 -13.37 21.85
C LEU A 19 -37.40 -12.44 22.21
N SER A 20 -37.09 -12.27 23.50
CA SER A 20 -35.96 -11.48 23.97
C SER A 20 -34.60 -12.09 23.61
N VAL A 21 -34.44 -13.40 23.72
CA VAL A 21 -33.21 -14.10 23.32
C VAL A 21 -33.02 -14.01 21.81
N ALA A 22 -34.08 -14.24 21.03
CA ALA A 22 -34.03 -14.09 19.58
C ALA A 22 -33.59 -12.68 19.15
N LEU A 23 -34.01 -11.63 19.88
CA LEU A 23 -33.55 -10.26 19.64
C LEU A 23 -32.05 -10.09 19.89
N LEU A 24 -31.50 -10.68 20.95
CA LEU A 24 -30.08 -10.52 21.28
C LEU A 24 -29.17 -11.31 20.33
N VAL A 25 -29.66 -12.43 19.79
CA VAL A 25 -28.90 -13.28 18.86
C VAL A 25 -28.61 -12.56 17.54
N VAL A 26 -29.53 -11.72 17.05
CA VAL A 26 -29.35 -11.00 15.78
C VAL A 26 -28.13 -10.05 15.79
N PRO A 27 -28.04 -9.04 16.67
CA PRO A 27 -26.89 -8.13 16.70
C PRO A 27 -25.59 -8.86 17.07
N TRP A 28 -25.67 -9.90 17.91
CA TRP A 28 -24.51 -10.74 18.24
C TRP A 28 -23.96 -11.48 17.01
N LEU A 29 -24.83 -12.14 16.23
CA LEU A 29 -24.42 -12.83 15.01
C LEU A 29 -23.92 -11.85 13.95
N SER A 30 -24.56 -10.69 13.80
CA SER A 30 -24.11 -9.64 12.88
C SER A 30 -22.70 -9.15 13.23
N TRP A 31 -22.42 -8.96 14.53
CA TRP A 31 -21.10 -8.62 15.02
C TRP A 31 -20.07 -9.70 14.69
N LEU A 32 -20.38 -10.96 15.02
CA LEU A 32 -19.48 -12.09 14.80
C LEU A 32 -19.14 -12.25 13.31
N LEU A 33 -20.15 -12.14 12.43
CA LEU A 33 -19.97 -12.27 10.99
C LEU A 33 -19.06 -11.18 10.43
N LEU A 34 -19.20 -9.94 10.92
CA LEU A 34 -18.38 -8.81 10.47
C LEU A 34 -16.91 -9.00 10.82
N VAL A 35 -16.62 -9.38 12.07
CA VAL A 35 -15.25 -9.64 12.54
C VAL A 35 -14.62 -10.78 11.75
N GLU A 36 -15.38 -11.85 11.50
CA GLU A 36 -14.88 -12.99 10.75
C GLU A 36 -14.61 -12.65 9.28
N MET A 37 -15.50 -11.86 8.67
CA MET A 37 -15.34 -11.39 7.29
C MET A 37 -14.11 -10.50 7.14
N GLU A 38 -13.88 -9.58 8.08
CA GLU A 38 -12.70 -8.71 8.06
C GLU A 38 -11.40 -9.51 8.17
N ARG A 39 -11.30 -10.42 9.14
CA ARG A 39 -10.14 -11.32 9.29
C ARG A 39 -9.93 -12.17 8.04
N ALA A 40 -11.01 -12.65 7.43
CA ALA A 40 -10.93 -13.43 6.20
C ALA A 40 -10.44 -12.61 5.00
N LEU A 41 -10.91 -11.36 4.87
CA LEU A 41 -10.47 -10.44 3.81
C LEU A 41 -9.00 -10.04 3.98
N GLU A 42 -8.60 -9.72 5.20
CA GLU A 42 -7.21 -9.43 5.53
C GLU A 42 -6.30 -10.63 5.24
N ALA A 43 -6.67 -11.82 5.71
CA ALA A 43 -5.94 -13.05 5.42
C ALA A 43 -5.93 -13.42 3.93
N MET A 44 -6.93 -12.97 3.17
CA MET A 44 -6.96 -13.11 1.71
C MET A 44 -5.98 -12.13 1.07
N GLN A 45 -5.93 -10.87 1.50
CA GLN A 45 -5.03 -9.87 0.97
C GLN A 45 -3.56 -10.23 1.22
N PHE A 46 -3.20 -10.64 2.46
CA PHE A 46 -1.86 -11.16 2.77
C PHE A 46 -1.45 -12.28 1.81
N ARG A 47 -2.36 -13.25 1.57
CA ARG A 47 -2.10 -14.36 0.64
C ARG A 47 -1.96 -13.91 -0.81
N GLN A 48 -2.80 -12.98 -1.27
CA GLN A 48 -2.72 -12.46 -2.63
C GLN A 48 -1.38 -11.77 -2.88
N GLN A 49 -0.93 -10.91 -1.96
CA GLN A 49 0.35 -10.23 -2.11
C GLN A 49 1.54 -11.20 -2.06
N LEU A 50 1.50 -12.21 -1.18
CA LEU A 50 2.54 -13.24 -1.16
C LEU A 50 2.60 -14.01 -2.49
N LEU A 51 1.45 -14.26 -3.12
CA LEU A 51 1.38 -14.89 -4.44
C LEU A 51 1.91 -13.97 -5.54
N VAL A 52 1.66 -12.66 -5.47
CA VAL A 52 2.24 -11.68 -6.41
C VAL A 52 3.76 -11.65 -6.25
N ALA A 53 4.27 -11.50 -5.03
CA ALA A 53 5.70 -11.52 -4.72
C ALA A 53 6.35 -12.84 -5.20
N LYS A 54 5.71 -13.98 -4.94
CA LYS A 54 6.14 -15.30 -5.45
C LYS A 54 6.14 -15.38 -6.97
N GLY A 55 5.10 -14.84 -7.62
CA GLY A 55 4.96 -14.83 -9.07
C GLY A 55 6.13 -14.10 -9.71
N ILE A 56 6.43 -12.89 -9.22
CA ILE A 56 7.54 -12.06 -9.69
C ILE A 56 8.88 -12.74 -9.39
N SER A 57 9.08 -13.26 -8.17
CA SER A 57 10.34 -13.92 -7.81
C SER A 57 10.60 -15.15 -8.67
N THR A 58 9.56 -15.89 -9.06
CA THR A 58 9.66 -17.04 -9.97
C THR A 58 10.21 -16.66 -11.35
N PHE A 59 9.94 -15.45 -11.86
CA PHE A 59 10.53 -14.98 -13.13
C PHE A 59 12.02 -14.62 -13.00
N LEU A 60 12.45 -14.24 -11.81
CA LEU A 60 13.83 -13.86 -11.49
C LEU A 60 14.69 -15.04 -11.03
N ASN A 61 14.06 -16.14 -10.59
CA ASN A 61 14.76 -17.34 -10.15
C ASN A 61 15.70 -17.89 -11.24
N GLY A 62 16.91 -18.29 -10.84
CA GLY A 62 17.95 -18.82 -11.72
C GLY A 62 18.63 -17.78 -12.63
N ARG A 63 18.30 -16.49 -12.51
CA ARG A 63 18.92 -15.39 -13.28
C ARG A 63 19.95 -14.63 -12.46
N GLU A 64 21.01 -15.32 -12.08
CA GLU A 64 22.10 -14.77 -11.26
C GLU A 64 22.83 -13.61 -11.97
N ASP A 65 22.82 -13.59 -13.30
CA ASP A 65 23.35 -12.53 -14.15
C ASP A 65 22.69 -11.17 -13.91
N LEU A 66 21.43 -11.14 -13.46
CA LEU A 66 20.72 -9.91 -13.11
C LEU A 66 21.22 -9.29 -11.79
N PHE A 67 21.95 -10.07 -10.97
CA PHE A 67 22.41 -9.67 -9.64
C PHE A 67 23.94 -9.59 -9.52
N ALA A 68 24.68 -10.19 -10.46
CA ALA A 68 26.12 -10.41 -10.36
C ALA A 68 26.99 -9.14 -10.37
N ASP A 69 26.54 -8.05 -10.99
CA ASP A 69 27.40 -6.89 -11.27
C ASP A 69 26.63 -5.56 -11.18
N LEU A 70 26.21 -5.13 -9.99
CA LEU A 70 25.95 -3.70 -9.80
C LEU A 70 26.76 -3.13 -8.65
N PRO A 71 27.28 -1.92 -8.83
CA PRO A 71 27.94 -1.19 -7.77
C PRO A 71 26.91 -0.82 -6.71
N ILE A 72 27.45 -0.66 -5.52
CA ILE A 72 26.79 -0.25 -4.29
C ILE A 72 25.87 0.94 -4.59
N ASP A 73 24.68 0.94 -3.98
CA ASP A 73 23.84 2.12 -3.77
C ASP A 73 24.15 2.56 -2.33
N PRO A 74 25.20 3.37 -2.07
CA PRO A 74 25.43 3.88 -0.74
C PRO A 74 24.38 4.97 -0.51
N GLU A 75 23.89 5.09 0.72
CA GLU A 75 22.85 6.04 1.13
C GLU A 75 23.17 7.50 0.75
N ASP A 76 24.41 7.77 0.32
CA ASP A 76 25.01 9.04 -0.05
C ASP A 76 25.39 9.12 -1.55
N TYR A 77 24.66 8.52 -2.50
CA TYR A 77 24.95 8.66 -3.95
C TYR A 77 23.68 9.07 -4.71
N GLU A 78 23.78 10.00 -5.66
CA GLU A 78 22.68 10.31 -6.59
C GLU A 78 22.76 9.36 -7.80
N ALA A 79 21.86 8.36 -7.83
CA ALA A 79 21.79 7.35 -8.88
C ALA A 79 21.35 7.97 -10.22
N LEU A 80 22.29 8.17 -11.16
CA LEU A 80 21.97 8.51 -12.55
C LEU A 80 21.91 7.25 -13.42
N TYR A 81 20.73 6.96 -13.94
CA TYR A 81 20.50 5.79 -14.78
C TYR A 81 20.85 6.06 -16.24
N ALA A 82 21.79 5.28 -16.80
CA ALA A 82 21.96 5.21 -18.25
C ALA A 82 20.81 4.40 -18.84
N ARG A 83 20.12 4.95 -19.84
CA ARG A 83 19.02 4.25 -20.51
C ARG A 83 19.48 3.55 -21.79
N PRO A 84 18.95 2.38 -22.12
CA PRO A 84 19.39 1.64 -23.31
C PRO A 84 18.98 2.37 -24.59
N ILE A 85 19.98 2.76 -25.40
CA ILE A 85 19.76 3.42 -26.68
C ILE A 85 19.39 2.37 -27.73
N THR A 86 18.14 2.38 -28.17
CA THR A 86 17.63 1.43 -29.17
C THR A 86 17.90 1.91 -30.61
N GLY A 87 18.02 3.23 -30.81
CA GLY A 87 18.31 3.86 -32.10
C GLY A 87 19.76 3.72 -32.56
N SER A 88 20.09 4.28 -33.72
CA SER A 88 21.47 4.37 -34.18
C SER A 88 22.15 5.56 -33.51
N ALA A 89 22.84 5.34 -32.39
CA ALA A 89 23.59 6.40 -31.68
C ALA A 89 24.79 6.88 -32.51
N ARG A 90 24.59 7.89 -33.35
CA ARG A 90 25.61 8.51 -34.18
C ARG A 90 26.25 9.64 -33.40
N LEU A 91 27.57 9.57 -33.29
CA LEU A 91 28.35 10.55 -32.54
C LEU A 91 28.52 11.86 -33.33
N ASP A 92 27.48 12.69 -33.34
CA ASP A 92 27.44 13.96 -34.06
C ASP A 92 27.05 15.17 -33.19
N GLY A 93 26.95 14.98 -31.87
CA GLY A 93 26.69 16.08 -30.93
C GLY A 93 25.21 16.39 -30.78
N ALA A 94 24.34 15.46 -31.17
CA ALA A 94 22.89 15.57 -31.18
C ALA A 94 22.28 14.36 -30.45
N ILE A 95 21.21 14.54 -29.68
CA ILE A 95 20.61 13.47 -28.86
C ILE A 95 19.39 12.82 -29.55
N GLU A 96 18.90 13.40 -30.64
CA GLU A 96 17.63 13.08 -31.27
C GLU A 96 17.56 11.63 -31.81
N ASP A 97 18.71 11.02 -32.08
CA ASP A 97 18.82 9.65 -32.60
C ASP A 97 18.89 8.57 -31.51
N TRP A 98 18.91 8.95 -30.23
CA TRP A 98 18.86 8.02 -29.10
C TRP A 98 17.47 7.37 -28.91
N ASN A 99 16.45 7.82 -29.66
CA ASN A 99 15.02 7.51 -29.58
C ASN A 99 14.35 7.95 -28.27
N ASP A 100 13.10 8.44 -28.37
CA ASP A 100 12.27 8.87 -27.24
C ASP A 100 13.03 9.81 -26.28
N VAL A 101 13.40 11.00 -26.78
CA VAL A 101 14.18 12.01 -26.02
C VAL A 101 13.50 12.35 -24.69
N ASP A 102 12.16 12.34 -24.65
CA ASP A 102 11.37 12.54 -23.42
C ASP A 102 11.63 11.48 -22.35
N SER A 103 12.11 10.29 -22.75
CA SER A 103 12.51 9.24 -21.83
C SER A 103 13.91 9.46 -21.24
N HIS A 104 14.79 10.25 -21.87
CA HIS A 104 16.13 10.52 -21.36
C HIS A 104 16.12 11.79 -20.49
N VAL A 105 15.72 11.62 -19.22
CA VAL A 105 15.65 12.72 -18.23
C VAL A 105 17.01 13.41 -18.11
N ALA A 106 17.08 14.65 -18.54
CA ALA A 106 18.27 15.49 -18.38
C ALA A 106 18.36 15.97 -16.93
N ASN A 107 19.51 15.72 -16.30
CA ASN A 107 19.78 16.17 -14.93
C ASN A 107 20.65 17.42 -14.97
N SER A 108 20.21 18.48 -14.30
CA SER A 108 20.90 19.78 -14.32
C SER A 108 21.86 19.92 -13.14
N PHE A 109 23.10 20.30 -13.44
CA PHE A 109 24.19 20.52 -12.48
C PHE A 109 24.71 21.97 -12.57
N GLY A 110 25.02 22.57 -11.41
CA GLY A 110 25.45 23.97 -11.31
C GLY A 110 24.41 24.89 -10.64
N ALA A 111 24.56 26.21 -10.83
CA ALA A 111 23.75 27.20 -10.12
C ALA A 111 22.27 27.17 -10.55
N ARG A 112 21.36 26.94 -9.59
CA ARG A 112 19.90 27.06 -9.78
C ARG A 112 19.40 28.52 -9.78
N ALA A 113 20.22 29.49 -9.39
CA ALA A 113 19.92 30.93 -9.42
C ALA A 113 21.20 31.76 -9.64
N GLY A 114 21.18 32.71 -10.59
CA GLY A 114 22.32 33.53 -11.01
C GLY A 114 22.61 33.45 -12.51
N THR A 115 23.79 33.89 -12.95
CA THR A 115 24.32 33.56 -14.29
C THR A 115 24.63 32.06 -14.30
N ALA A 116 23.90 31.28 -15.10
CA ALA A 116 24.03 29.82 -15.21
C ALA A 116 25.31 29.39 -15.98
N ASP A 117 26.36 30.19 -15.84
CA ASP A 117 27.61 30.06 -16.57
C ASP A 117 28.45 28.92 -15.99
N GLY A 118 28.99 28.07 -16.87
CA GLY A 118 29.61 26.80 -16.54
C GLY A 118 28.64 25.73 -16.00
N SER A 119 27.32 25.91 -16.11
CA SER A 119 26.32 24.89 -15.73
C SER A 119 26.07 23.90 -16.88
N PHE A 120 25.64 22.68 -16.58
CA PHE A 120 25.33 21.71 -17.63
C PHE A 120 24.15 20.79 -17.31
N ASP A 121 23.49 20.35 -18.37
CA ASP A 121 22.49 19.28 -18.35
C ASP A 121 23.14 17.99 -18.86
N LEU A 122 22.90 16.87 -18.16
CA LEU A 122 23.49 15.56 -18.46
C LEU A 122 22.41 14.52 -18.73
N SER A 123 22.55 13.82 -19.86
CA SER A 123 21.80 12.61 -20.20
C SER A 123 22.76 11.45 -20.48
N LEU A 124 22.42 10.27 -19.96
CA LEU A 124 23.23 9.06 -20.10
C LEU A 124 22.47 7.97 -20.85
N GLY A 125 23.16 7.26 -21.72
CA GLY A 125 22.63 6.11 -22.44
C GLY A 125 23.63 4.98 -22.57
N ASP A 126 23.17 3.75 -22.74
CA ASP A 126 24.03 2.59 -22.94
C ASP A 126 23.67 1.83 -24.23
N ARG A 127 24.68 1.34 -24.94
CA ARG A 127 24.49 0.53 -26.13
C ARG A 127 25.72 -0.30 -26.48
N ASP A 128 25.53 -1.59 -26.77
CA ASP A 128 26.55 -2.48 -27.33
C ASP A 128 27.88 -2.49 -26.52
N GLY A 129 27.80 -2.33 -25.20
CA GLY A 129 28.99 -2.27 -24.31
C GLY A 129 29.63 -0.90 -24.16
N TRP A 130 29.03 0.14 -24.75
CA TRP A 130 29.46 1.54 -24.66
C TRP A 130 28.51 2.34 -23.77
N LEU A 131 29.08 3.24 -22.97
CA LEU A 131 28.34 4.31 -22.31
C LEU A 131 28.39 5.53 -23.22
N TYR A 132 27.24 6.12 -23.48
CA TYR A 132 27.05 7.37 -24.18
C TYR A 132 26.64 8.44 -23.17
N ALA A 133 27.20 9.63 -23.31
CA ALA A 133 26.89 10.79 -22.49
C ALA A 133 26.66 11.99 -23.40
N PHE A 134 25.55 12.67 -23.17
CA PHE A 134 25.19 13.92 -23.82
C PHE A 134 25.21 15.02 -22.76
N VAL A 135 26.09 16.00 -22.96
CA VAL A 135 26.34 17.09 -22.02
C VAL A 135 26.03 18.40 -22.74
N LYS A 136 24.97 19.08 -22.30
CA LYS A 136 24.61 20.41 -22.80
C LYS A 136 25.07 21.46 -21.80
N VAL A 137 26.10 22.20 -22.15
CA VAL A 137 26.75 23.18 -21.27
C VAL A 137 26.32 24.59 -21.65
N ARG A 138 26.04 25.40 -20.63
CA ARG A 138 25.81 26.84 -20.75
C ARG A 138 27.10 27.57 -20.40
N ASP A 139 27.58 28.37 -21.34
CA ASP A 139 28.88 29.04 -21.28
C ASP A 139 28.86 30.29 -22.15
N ASP A 140 29.22 31.43 -21.56
CA ASP A 140 29.22 32.72 -22.23
C ASP A 140 30.51 33.03 -23.03
N VAL A 141 31.63 32.35 -22.73
CA VAL A 141 32.93 32.57 -23.37
C VAL A 141 33.65 31.25 -23.66
N ARG A 142 33.63 30.87 -24.94
CA ARG A 142 34.25 29.62 -25.41
C ARG A 142 35.76 29.78 -25.60
N VAL A 143 36.55 29.03 -24.85
CA VAL A 143 38.00 28.93 -25.01
C VAL A 143 38.41 27.51 -25.38
N TYR A 144 38.68 27.33 -26.67
CA TYR A 144 39.21 26.07 -27.17
C TYR A 144 40.68 25.85 -26.82
N ARG A 145 41.06 24.57 -26.79
CA ARG A 145 42.42 24.13 -26.55
C ARG A 145 43.38 24.63 -27.64
N ASN A 146 44.52 25.15 -27.22
CA ASN A 146 45.66 25.38 -28.11
C ASN A 146 46.36 24.04 -28.44
N PRO A 147 46.42 23.59 -29.71
CA PRO A 147 47.09 22.34 -30.11
C PRO A 147 48.58 22.29 -29.76
N GLU A 148 49.24 23.45 -29.70
CA GLU A 148 50.68 23.56 -29.38
C GLU A 148 50.95 23.49 -27.86
N SER A 149 49.90 23.52 -27.04
CA SER A 149 50.03 23.42 -25.59
C SER A 149 50.04 21.97 -25.13
N LEU A 150 51.05 21.64 -24.33
CA LEU A 150 51.11 20.37 -23.58
C LEU A 150 50.14 20.35 -22.40
N ARG A 151 49.80 21.53 -21.85
CA ARG A 151 48.80 21.65 -20.78
C ARG A 151 47.40 21.42 -21.32
N LEU A 152 46.61 20.64 -20.57
CA LEU A 152 45.26 20.22 -20.92
C LEU A 152 44.17 20.92 -20.10
N ASP A 153 44.55 21.74 -19.12
CA ASP A 153 43.66 22.43 -18.18
C ASP A 153 43.34 23.88 -18.54
N GLY A 154 43.96 24.41 -19.59
CA GLY A 154 43.84 25.82 -20.00
C GLY A 154 42.74 26.11 -21.03
N ALA A 155 41.68 25.32 -21.08
CA ALA A 155 40.59 25.47 -22.04
C ALA A 155 39.35 24.82 -21.47
N ASP A 156 38.19 25.06 -22.09
CA ASP A 156 36.96 24.39 -21.70
C ASP A 156 37.08 22.89 -21.99
N HIS A 157 36.78 22.08 -20.99
CA HIS A 157 36.88 20.63 -21.13
C HIS A 157 35.98 19.89 -20.14
N VAL A 158 35.64 18.66 -20.52
CA VAL A 158 34.96 17.72 -19.63
C VAL A 158 35.99 16.79 -19.03
N ARG A 159 35.87 16.56 -17.72
CA ARG A 159 36.64 15.60 -16.94
C ARG A 159 35.75 14.41 -16.59
N VAL A 160 36.31 13.22 -16.73
CA VAL A 160 35.71 11.96 -16.32
C VAL A 160 36.68 11.31 -15.33
N ASP A 161 36.25 11.20 -14.08
CA ASP A 161 36.94 10.45 -13.03
C ASP A 161 36.22 9.12 -12.80
N PHE A 162 36.93 8.03 -12.53
CA PHE A 162 36.32 6.70 -12.37
C PHE A 162 37.28 5.76 -11.64
N ILE A 163 36.79 4.59 -11.22
CA ILE A 163 37.65 3.52 -10.70
C ILE A 163 37.92 2.52 -11.82
N ARG A 164 39.19 2.27 -12.11
CA ARG A 164 39.60 1.30 -13.14
C ARG A 164 39.35 -0.14 -12.70
N ALA A 165 39.41 -1.07 -13.64
CA ALA A 165 39.25 -2.50 -13.39
C ALA A 165 40.29 -3.09 -12.40
N ASP A 166 41.45 -2.45 -12.23
CA ASP A 166 42.48 -2.83 -11.26
C ASP A 166 42.34 -2.14 -9.90
N GLY A 167 41.31 -1.31 -9.70
CA GLY A 167 41.03 -0.64 -8.44
C GLY A 167 41.73 0.72 -8.26
N GLU A 168 42.56 1.14 -9.21
CA GLU A 168 43.22 2.45 -9.22
C GLU A 168 42.31 3.55 -9.78
N ASP A 169 42.58 4.81 -9.43
CA ASP A 169 41.86 5.96 -9.97
C ASP A 169 42.15 6.14 -11.48
N GLY A 170 41.09 6.21 -12.27
CA GLY A 170 41.10 6.63 -13.66
C GLY A 170 40.73 8.10 -13.81
N ARG A 171 41.48 8.85 -14.63
CA ARG A 171 41.18 10.25 -14.96
C ARG A 171 41.31 10.47 -16.46
N ILE A 172 40.26 11.00 -17.08
CA ILE A 172 40.22 11.33 -18.51
C ILE A 172 39.74 12.76 -18.70
N ALA A 173 40.44 13.55 -19.51
CA ALA A 173 39.98 14.85 -19.98
C ALA A 173 39.59 14.77 -21.47
N ILE A 174 38.39 15.21 -21.80
CA ILE A 174 37.87 15.34 -23.16
C ILE A 174 38.02 16.80 -23.56
N THR A 175 38.92 17.06 -24.51
CA THR A 175 39.30 18.41 -24.94
C THR A 175 38.93 18.65 -26.40
N ALA A 176 38.66 19.90 -26.76
CA ALA A 176 38.38 20.30 -28.14
C ALA A 176 39.29 21.47 -28.55
N SER A 177 39.90 21.39 -29.74
CA SER A 177 40.67 22.51 -30.32
C SER A 177 39.81 23.41 -31.21
N GLN A 178 38.62 22.93 -31.58
CA GLN A 178 37.57 23.60 -32.35
C GLN A 178 36.28 22.75 -32.23
N ALA A 179 35.15 23.27 -32.69
CA ALA A 179 33.94 22.48 -32.87
C ALA A 179 34.16 21.26 -33.78
N GLY A 180 33.52 20.14 -33.46
CA GLY A 180 33.66 18.87 -34.16
C GLY A 180 34.26 17.77 -33.27
N VAL A 181 35.13 16.94 -33.85
CA VAL A 181 35.71 15.77 -33.16
C VAL A 181 36.57 16.21 -31.98
N THR A 182 36.29 15.66 -30.80
CA THR A 182 37.07 15.91 -29.59
C THR A 182 38.20 14.90 -29.42
N THR A 183 39.14 15.22 -28.54
CA THR A 183 40.26 14.32 -28.20
C THR A 183 40.32 14.10 -26.69
N ALA A 184 40.27 12.84 -26.29
CA ALA A 184 40.40 12.43 -24.90
C ALA A 184 41.85 12.12 -24.54
N TYR A 185 42.24 12.39 -23.29
CA TYR A 185 43.57 12.10 -22.74
C TYR A 185 43.44 11.52 -21.34
N ARG A 186 44.26 10.51 -21.01
CA ARG A 186 44.46 10.11 -19.62
C ARG A 186 45.27 11.16 -18.88
N MET A 187 44.85 11.53 -17.68
CA MET A 187 45.36 12.70 -16.96
C MET A 187 46.22 12.30 -15.75
N ASP A 188 47.20 13.15 -15.44
CA ASP A 188 47.91 13.10 -14.16
C ASP A 188 46.99 13.44 -12.96
N ALA A 189 47.51 13.26 -11.74
CA ALA A 189 46.74 13.52 -10.52
C ALA A 189 46.36 15.00 -10.36
N GLU A 190 47.16 15.91 -10.92
CA GLU A 190 46.91 17.36 -10.86
C GLU A 190 46.04 17.90 -12.01
N TRP A 191 45.53 17.04 -12.89
CA TRP A 191 44.73 17.40 -14.06
C TRP A 191 45.41 18.39 -15.02
N ARG A 192 46.76 18.43 -15.09
CA ARG A 192 47.51 19.40 -15.91
C ARG A 192 48.05 18.81 -17.20
N LEU A 193 48.57 17.59 -17.15
CA LEU A 193 49.26 16.95 -18.27
C LEU A 193 48.67 15.58 -18.57
N ALA A 194 48.90 15.11 -19.80
CA ALA A 194 48.58 13.74 -20.17
C ALA A 194 49.55 12.77 -19.48
N GLU A 195 49.02 11.76 -18.79
CA GLU A 195 49.79 10.73 -18.07
C GLU A 195 50.76 10.00 -19.00
N THR A 196 50.29 9.63 -20.20
CA THR A 196 51.06 8.87 -21.20
C THR A 196 51.54 9.74 -22.37
N GLY A 197 51.12 11.01 -22.44
CA GLY A 197 51.33 11.90 -23.58
C GLY A 197 50.49 11.57 -24.84
N ALA A 198 49.93 10.37 -24.94
CA ALA A 198 49.14 9.93 -26.08
C ALA A 198 47.63 10.12 -25.84
N PRO A 199 46.82 10.38 -26.89
CA PRO A 199 45.37 10.46 -26.77
C PRO A 199 44.74 9.08 -26.50
N GLU A 200 43.69 9.07 -25.68
CA GLU A 200 42.88 7.89 -25.37
C GLU A 200 41.84 7.65 -26.47
N ARG A 201 42.18 6.78 -27.42
CA ARG A 201 41.38 6.53 -28.63
C ARG A 201 40.09 5.76 -28.37
N SER A 202 39.99 5.08 -27.23
CA SER A 202 38.77 4.38 -26.86
C SER A 202 37.65 5.35 -26.46
N VAL A 203 37.98 6.57 -26.04
CA VAL A 203 36.98 7.62 -25.78
C VAL A 203 36.87 8.52 -27.01
N GLN A 204 35.65 8.67 -27.52
CA GLN A 204 35.37 9.45 -28.71
C GLN A 204 34.28 10.46 -28.39
N GLY A 205 34.37 11.66 -28.93
CA GLY A 205 33.31 12.67 -28.78
C GLY A 205 33.19 13.59 -29.98
N HIS A 206 32.05 14.28 -30.03
CA HIS A 206 31.71 15.30 -30.99
C HIS A 206 31.10 16.49 -30.25
N LEU A 207 31.65 17.68 -30.48
CA LEU A 207 31.22 18.92 -29.87
C LEU A 207 30.57 19.82 -30.92
N VAL A 208 29.37 20.31 -30.61
CA VAL A 208 28.63 21.27 -31.43
C VAL A 208 28.41 22.55 -30.63
N GLU A 209 28.58 23.68 -31.28
CA GLU A 209 28.27 24.98 -30.68
C GLU A 209 26.75 25.21 -30.67
N THR A 210 26.24 25.72 -29.55
CA THR A 210 24.82 26.08 -29.38
C THR A 210 24.69 27.57 -29.13
N ASP A 211 23.49 28.13 -29.12
CA ASP A 211 23.29 29.56 -28.80
C ASP A 211 23.68 29.91 -27.35
N GLU A 212 23.62 28.94 -26.43
CA GLU A 212 23.87 29.13 -25.00
C GLU A 212 25.25 28.64 -24.53
N GLY A 213 26.06 28.01 -25.40
CA GLY A 213 27.31 27.34 -25.03
C GLY A 213 27.67 26.23 -26.01
N TYR A 214 27.77 24.98 -25.56
CA TYR A 214 28.05 23.81 -26.41
C TYR A 214 27.28 22.56 -25.99
N ALA A 215 27.08 21.68 -26.95
CA ALA A 215 26.64 20.31 -26.74
C ALA A 215 27.81 19.37 -27.04
N LEU A 216 28.18 18.55 -26.07
CA LEU A 216 29.17 17.49 -26.23
C LEU A 216 28.46 16.15 -26.13
N GLU A 217 28.55 15.36 -27.20
CA GLU A 217 28.20 13.95 -27.18
C GLU A 217 29.49 13.13 -27.17
N PHE A 218 29.65 12.22 -26.22
CA PHE A 218 30.80 11.34 -26.17
C PHE A 218 30.42 9.92 -25.76
N ARG A 219 31.30 8.98 -26.11
CA ARG A 219 31.19 7.59 -25.69
C ARG A 219 32.48 7.05 -25.12
N LEU A 220 32.36 6.14 -24.17
CA LEU A 220 33.48 5.37 -23.61
C LEU A 220 33.10 3.89 -23.39
N PRO A 221 34.08 2.98 -23.40
CA PRO A 221 33.83 1.57 -23.13
C PRO A 221 33.36 1.36 -21.68
N LEU A 222 32.26 0.62 -21.45
CA LEU A 222 31.77 0.37 -20.09
C LEU A 222 32.74 -0.43 -19.22
N ASP A 223 33.55 -1.30 -19.83
CA ASP A 223 34.58 -2.09 -19.15
C ASP A 223 35.74 -1.23 -18.61
N MET A 224 35.91 -0.01 -19.12
CA MET A 224 36.87 0.96 -18.60
C MET A 224 36.56 1.36 -17.16
N LEU A 225 35.27 1.40 -16.77
CA LEU A 225 34.79 1.81 -15.45
C LEU A 225 34.91 0.72 -14.37
N GLY A 226 35.60 -0.40 -14.69
CA GLY A 226 35.75 -1.54 -13.80
C GLY A 226 34.42 -2.25 -13.49
N SER A 227 34.47 -3.20 -12.54
CA SER A 227 33.25 -3.90 -12.07
C SER A 227 32.29 -2.96 -11.36
N ARG A 228 32.83 -1.91 -10.73
CA ARG A 228 32.08 -0.91 -9.97
C ARG A 228 31.43 0.17 -10.82
N ARG A 229 31.65 0.28 -12.13
CA ARG A 229 30.89 1.18 -13.05
C ARG A 229 30.53 2.57 -12.49
N VAL A 230 31.38 3.13 -11.63
CA VAL A 230 31.18 4.42 -10.96
C VAL A 230 32.11 5.40 -11.64
N PHE A 231 31.58 6.57 -11.97
CA PHE A 231 32.34 7.65 -12.54
C PHE A 231 31.81 9.00 -12.05
N GLY A 232 32.65 10.02 -12.01
CA GLY A 232 32.27 11.40 -11.90
C GLY A 232 32.40 12.09 -13.25
N LEU A 233 31.51 13.04 -13.51
CA LEU A 233 31.66 14.01 -14.59
C LEU A 233 31.81 15.40 -14.01
N SER A 234 32.80 16.14 -14.51
CA SER A 234 32.96 17.55 -14.19
C SER A 234 33.18 18.36 -15.46
N PHE A 235 32.57 19.53 -15.53
CA PHE A 235 32.84 20.51 -16.56
C PHE A 235 33.75 21.61 -15.99
N VAL A 236 34.78 22.00 -16.75
CA VAL A 236 35.77 23.02 -16.37
C VAL A 236 35.68 24.19 -17.32
N ASP A 237 35.41 25.35 -16.73
CA ASP A 237 35.13 26.62 -17.38
C ASP A 237 36.37 27.55 -17.38
N VAL A 238 36.72 28.10 -18.54
CA VAL A 238 37.87 29.00 -18.75
C VAL A 238 37.49 30.13 -19.72
N ASP A 239 37.22 31.34 -19.21
CA ASP A 239 36.89 32.45 -20.13
C ASP A 239 38.09 33.18 -20.73
N ASP A 240 39.23 33.20 -20.03
CA ASP A 240 40.34 34.09 -20.40
C ASP A 240 41.35 33.34 -21.30
N PRO A 241 41.39 33.64 -22.62
CA PRO A 241 42.27 32.95 -23.54
C PRO A 241 43.75 33.29 -23.34
N GLN A 242 44.08 34.32 -22.57
CA GLN A 242 45.46 34.74 -22.25
C GLN A 242 45.95 34.12 -20.94
N THR A 243 45.22 34.30 -19.84
CA THR A 243 45.63 33.76 -18.54
C THR A 243 45.37 32.26 -18.44
N ARG A 244 44.36 31.75 -19.17
CA ARG A 244 44.01 30.33 -19.28
C ARG A 244 43.79 29.70 -17.90
N ALA A 245 43.31 30.51 -16.95
CA ALA A 245 43.04 30.10 -15.59
C ALA A 245 41.63 29.53 -15.50
N THR A 246 41.47 28.43 -14.77
CA THR A 246 40.16 27.87 -14.46
C THR A 246 39.32 28.87 -13.68
N ARG A 247 38.18 29.26 -14.24
CA ARG A 247 37.19 30.13 -13.59
C ARG A 247 36.31 29.34 -12.65
N ALA A 248 35.70 28.27 -13.16
CA ALA A 248 34.78 27.42 -12.41
C ALA A 248 34.96 25.94 -12.75
N VAL A 249 34.54 25.08 -11.82
CA VAL A 249 34.43 23.64 -12.06
C VAL A 249 33.08 23.20 -11.53
N THR A 250 32.17 22.86 -12.44
CA THR A 250 30.87 22.29 -12.09
C THR A 250 31.00 20.78 -12.08
N ARG A 251 30.62 20.15 -10.97
CA ARG A 251 30.81 18.72 -10.74
C ARG A 251 29.49 18.05 -10.49
N THR A 252 29.41 16.79 -10.90
CA THR A 252 28.39 15.86 -10.41
C THR A 252 28.69 15.34 -8.99
N LEU A 253 29.93 15.51 -8.48
CA LEU A 253 30.35 15.24 -7.10
C LEU A 253 30.39 16.53 -6.23
N PRO A 254 29.81 16.58 -5.02
CA PRO A 254 30.05 17.66 -4.05
C PRO A 254 31.52 17.72 -3.62
N THR A 255 32.01 18.92 -3.28
CA THR A 255 33.44 19.21 -3.05
C THR A 255 33.85 19.23 -1.55
N ALA A 256 33.15 18.56 -0.65
CA ALA A 256 33.45 18.69 0.80
C ALA A 256 33.41 17.37 1.58
N GLY A 257 34.61 16.85 1.93
CA GLY A 257 34.92 16.11 3.17
C GLY A 257 34.46 14.66 3.30
N GLU A 258 35.44 13.75 3.47
CA GLU A 258 35.42 12.30 3.80
C GLU A 258 34.40 11.33 3.16
N GLU A 259 33.37 11.78 2.46
CA GLU A 259 32.46 10.93 1.67
C GLU A 259 32.27 11.53 0.28
N SER A 260 32.85 10.87 -0.72
CA SER A 260 32.93 11.35 -2.12
C SER A 260 31.82 10.70 -2.95
N PHE A 261 30.84 11.49 -3.37
CA PHE A 261 29.60 11.05 -4.03
C PHE A 261 29.78 10.82 -5.55
N GLY A 262 29.96 9.58 -6.03
CA GLY A 262 30.10 9.29 -7.49
C GLY A 262 28.77 9.17 -8.24
N LEU A 263 28.79 9.25 -9.57
CA LEU A 263 27.67 8.79 -10.41
C LEU A 263 27.80 7.28 -10.62
N VAL A 264 26.73 6.53 -10.37
CA VAL A 264 26.70 5.08 -10.59
C VAL A 264 25.98 4.78 -11.90
N VAL A 265 26.67 4.17 -12.87
CA VAL A 265 25.99 3.63 -14.06
C VAL A 265 25.37 2.29 -13.71
N TYR A 266 24.08 2.30 -13.44
CA TYR A 266 23.33 1.06 -13.26
C TYR A 266 23.14 0.32 -14.59
N ARG A 267 23.63 -0.91 -14.64
CA ARG A 267 23.10 -1.96 -15.52
C ARG A 267 22.06 -2.77 -14.75
N SER A 268 20.80 -2.33 -14.71
CA SER A 268 19.71 -3.29 -14.89
C SER A 268 18.40 -2.64 -15.32
N PRO A 269 18.33 -2.07 -16.54
CA PRO A 269 17.04 -1.91 -17.20
C PRO A 269 16.34 -3.27 -17.33
N GLU A 270 17.01 -4.42 -17.23
CA GLU A 270 16.40 -5.74 -17.37
C GLU A 270 15.50 -6.13 -16.20
N VAL A 271 15.95 -6.00 -14.93
CA VAL A 271 15.07 -6.28 -13.78
C VAL A 271 13.90 -5.32 -13.79
N LEU A 272 14.14 -4.03 -14.04
CA LEU A 272 13.10 -3.01 -14.14
C LEU A 272 12.11 -3.31 -15.29
N LYS A 273 12.59 -3.63 -16.50
CA LYS A 273 11.75 -4.01 -17.65
C LYS A 273 10.94 -5.28 -17.38
N ILE A 274 11.51 -6.26 -16.67
CA ILE A 274 10.79 -7.49 -16.29
C ILE A 274 9.62 -7.11 -15.38
N ILE A 275 9.86 -6.33 -14.32
CA ILE A 275 8.79 -5.98 -13.36
C ILE A 275 7.78 -4.98 -13.95
N GLU A 276 8.19 -4.04 -14.79
CA GLU A 276 7.31 -3.13 -15.53
C GLU A 276 6.46 -3.88 -16.56
N GLY A 277 7.05 -4.82 -17.28
CA GLY A 277 6.37 -5.65 -18.29
C GLY A 277 5.29 -6.57 -17.71
N LEU A 278 5.30 -6.82 -16.40
CA LEU A 278 4.24 -7.58 -15.72
C LEU A 278 2.95 -6.76 -15.50
N GLY A 279 3.01 -5.42 -15.60
CA GLY A 279 1.83 -4.56 -15.63
C GLY A 279 0.98 -4.56 -14.35
N TYR A 280 1.58 -4.81 -13.18
CA TYR A 280 0.88 -4.76 -11.90
C TYR A 280 0.54 -3.31 -11.51
N ALA A 281 -0.69 -2.88 -11.80
CA ALA A 281 -1.19 -1.58 -11.37
C ALA A 281 -1.56 -1.57 -9.87
N GLY A 282 -1.31 -0.46 -9.19
CA GLY A 282 -1.68 -0.26 -7.79
C GLY A 282 -0.76 -0.92 -6.76
N TYR A 283 0.32 -1.58 -7.21
CA TYR A 283 1.36 -2.12 -6.34
C TYR A 283 2.63 -1.28 -6.46
N ARG A 284 3.38 -1.17 -5.36
CA ARG A 284 4.78 -0.76 -5.38
C ARG A 284 5.64 -2.01 -5.24
N ILE A 285 6.40 -2.33 -6.27
CA ILE A 285 7.23 -3.53 -6.33
C ILE A 285 8.69 -3.12 -6.21
N MET A 286 9.42 -3.76 -5.31
CA MET A 286 10.84 -3.56 -5.10
C MET A 286 11.56 -4.90 -5.22
N VAL A 287 12.67 -4.91 -5.95
CA VAL A 287 13.59 -6.06 -5.95
C VAL A 287 14.77 -5.68 -5.09
N ILE A 288 15.10 -6.50 -4.10
CA ILE A 288 16.19 -6.24 -3.13
C ILE A 288 17.16 -7.41 -3.18
N ASP A 289 18.47 -7.17 -3.11
CA ASP A 289 19.47 -8.24 -3.09
C ASP A 289 19.83 -8.72 -1.67
N THR A 290 20.75 -9.68 -1.59
CA THR A 290 21.21 -10.29 -0.32
C THR A 290 21.89 -9.33 0.65
N GLU A 291 22.38 -8.19 0.18
CA GLU A 291 22.96 -7.13 1.00
C GLU A 291 21.90 -6.09 1.43
N SER A 292 20.60 -6.41 1.26
CA SER A 292 19.47 -5.50 1.51
C SER A 292 19.46 -4.27 0.59
N ARG A 293 20.11 -4.33 -0.58
CA ARG A 293 20.20 -3.21 -1.53
C ARG A 293 19.05 -3.27 -2.54
N ARG A 294 18.43 -2.13 -2.83
CA ARG A 294 17.33 -2.04 -3.82
C ARG A 294 17.89 -2.07 -5.24
N ARG A 295 17.38 -2.97 -6.08
CA ARG A 295 17.86 -3.26 -7.44
C ARG A 295 16.96 -2.71 -8.52
N ALA A 296 15.67 -2.65 -8.23
CA ALA A 296 14.67 -2.08 -9.11
C ALA A 296 13.44 -1.71 -8.28
N GLU A 297 12.70 -0.71 -8.75
CA GLU A 297 11.44 -0.28 -8.18
C GLU A 297 10.48 0.10 -9.29
N THR A 298 9.23 -0.35 -9.21
CA THR A 298 8.17 0.09 -10.12
C THR A 298 6.86 0.30 -9.37
N GLY A 299 6.00 1.13 -9.97
CA GLY A 299 4.74 1.56 -9.38
C GLY A 299 4.92 2.60 -8.28
N GLY A 300 3.86 2.82 -7.51
CA GLY A 300 3.83 3.81 -6.45
C GLY A 300 2.63 3.58 -5.54
N LEU A 301 2.74 4.06 -4.31
CA LEU A 301 1.64 4.06 -3.36
C LEU A 301 0.87 5.37 -3.50
N ASP A 302 -0.44 5.29 -3.76
CA ASP A 302 -1.28 6.48 -3.67
C ASP A 302 -1.52 6.83 -2.20
N LEU A 303 -0.65 7.69 -1.67
CA LEU A 303 -0.75 8.24 -0.33
C LEU A 303 -1.57 9.54 -0.30
N GLY A 304 -2.35 9.83 -1.34
CA GLY A 304 -3.19 11.02 -1.45
C GLY A 304 -4.10 11.22 -0.23
N PRO A 305 -4.48 12.47 0.07
CA PRO A 305 -5.22 12.80 1.28
C PRO A 305 -6.53 12.02 1.37
N ARG A 306 -6.77 11.41 2.53
CA ARG A 306 -7.98 10.65 2.82
C ARG A 306 -9.21 11.52 2.52
N PRO A 307 -10.13 11.10 1.64
CA PRO A 307 -11.34 11.87 1.39
C PRO A 307 -12.11 12.03 2.72
N PRO A 308 -12.57 13.26 3.05
CA PRO A 308 -13.27 13.49 4.29
C PRO A 308 -14.54 12.63 4.33
N ALA A 309 -14.73 11.90 5.43
CA ALA A 309 -15.93 11.10 5.64
C ALA A 309 -17.16 12.00 5.57
N GLU A 310 -18.05 11.77 4.59
CA GLU A 310 -19.27 12.56 4.45
C GLU A 310 -20.12 12.45 5.73
N ALA A 311 -20.45 13.60 6.32
CA ALA A 311 -21.24 13.68 7.53
C ALA A 311 -22.71 13.32 7.25
N ASN A 312 -23.02 12.02 7.28
CA ASN A 312 -24.36 11.49 7.13
C ASN A 312 -24.96 11.13 8.51
N TRP A 313 -26.29 11.11 8.64
CA TRP A 313 -26.98 10.74 9.89
C TRP A 313 -26.69 9.28 10.34
N ALA A 314 -26.21 8.44 9.42
CA ALA A 314 -25.68 7.11 9.69
C ALA A 314 -24.31 7.10 10.41
N ALA A 315 -23.63 8.25 10.52
CA ALA A 315 -22.32 8.36 11.17
C ALA A 315 -22.37 8.18 12.70
N ILE A 316 -23.51 8.49 13.33
CA ILE A 316 -23.69 8.35 14.79
C ILE A 316 -23.67 6.88 15.25
N PRO A 317 -24.54 5.99 14.72
CA PRO A 317 -24.49 4.57 15.08
C PRO A 317 -23.17 3.93 14.66
N ARG A 318 -22.58 4.36 13.54
CA ARG A 318 -21.26 3.91 13.07
C ARG A 318 -20.14 4.27 14.06
N GLY A 319 -20.10 5.51 14.55
CA GLY A 319 -19.10 5.95 15.51
C GLY A 319 -19.22 5.23 16.87
N ALA A 320 -20.45 4.93 17.31
CA ALA A 320 -20.67 4.12 18.50
C ALA A 320 -20.17 2.67 18.33
N PHE A 321 -20.41 2.08 17.16
CA PHE A 321 -19.91 0.75 16.81
C PHE A 321 -18.37 0.69 16.85
N LEU A 322 -17.69 1.63 16.17
CA LEU A 322 -16.22 1.69 16.13
C LEU A 322 -15.60 1.91 17.52
N LYS A 323 -16.18 2.79 18.34
CA LYS A 323 -15.71 3.00 19.73
C LYS A 323 -15.87 1.74 20.60
N THR A 324 -16.98 1.04 20.43
CA THR A 324 -17.24 -0.21 21.18
C THR A 324 -16.23 -1.28 20.77
N ARG A 325 -15.91 -1.36 19.47
CA ARG A 325 -14.88 -2.24 18.93
C ARG A 325 -13.50 -1.95 19.52
N GLN A 326 -13.04 -0.71 19.42
CA GLN A 326 -11.75 -0.29 19.97
C GLN A 326 -11.63 -0.61 21.46
N TRP A 327 -12.71 -0.45 22.22
CA TRP A 327 -12.76 -0.82 23.63
C TRP A 327 -12.66 -2.34 23.87
N LEU A 328 -13.32 -3.16 23.04
CA LEU A 328 -13.21 -4.62 23.09
C LEU A 328 -11.83 -5.13 22.65
N GLU A 329 -11.27 -4.54 21.60
CA GLU A 329 -9.91 -4.82 21.14
C GLU A 329 -8.89 -4.43 22.20
N ALA A 330 -9.02 -3.28 22.85
CA ALA A 330 -8.14 -2.90 23.98
C ALA A 330 -8.21 -3.87 25.17
N LEU A 331 -9.31 -4.58 25.35
CA LEU A 331 -9.46 -5.62 26.39
C LEU A 331 -8.92 -7.00 25.97
N THR A 332 -8.70 -7.21 24.68
CA THR A 332 -8.28 -8.51 24.10
C THR A 332 -6.91 -8.46 23.42
N ALA A 333 -6.40 -7.27 23.13
CA ALA A 333 -5.10 -7.01 22.53
C ALA A 333 -4.01 -7.15 23.59
N ALA A 334 -3.63 -8.40 23.86
CA ALA A 334 -2.37 -8.73 24.49
C ALA A 334 -1.28 -9.09 23.45
N ASP A 335 -1.54 -9.08 22.12
CA ASP A 335 -0.63 -9.70 21.14
C ASP A 335 -0.69 -9.14 19.69
N ALA A 336 -1.25 -7.95 19.43
CA ALA A 336 -1.22 -7.36 18.08
C ALA A 336 -0.14 -6.28 17.98
N ASP A 337 1.12 -6.71 17.88
CA ASP A 337 2.23 -5.84 17.52
C ASP A 337 2.04 -5.35 16.08
N VAL A 338 1.40 -4.19 15.95
CA VAL A 338 1.54 -3.37 14.74
C VAL A 338 2.94 -2.79 14.81
N ALA A 339 3.87 -3.42 14.07
CA ALA A 339 5.27 -3.01 14.04
C ALA A 339 5.37 -1.50 13.73
N GLN A 340 6.18 -0.79 14.54
CA GLN A 340 6.38 0.65 14.35
C GLN A 340 7.01 0.93 12.99
N ASP A 341 6.82 2.16 12.50
CA ASP A 341 7.25 2.60 11.17
C ASP A 341 8.76 2.29 10.96
N GLY A 342 9.06 1.39 10.02
CA GLY A 342 10.40 0.87 9.73
C GLY A 342 10.68 -0.57 10.19
N GLU A 343 10.21 -1.00 11.37
CA GLU A 343 10.51 -2.34 11.92
C GLU A 343 9.87 -3.47 11.10
N GLY A 344 8.61 -3.29 10.69
CA GLY A 344 7.89 -4.30 9.91
C GLY A 344 8.49 -4.53 8.52
N ALA A 345 9.12 -3.50 7.91
CA ALA A 345 9.79 -3.66 6.62
C ALA A 345 11.09 -4.45 6.77
N ALA A 346 11.87 -4.15 7.81
CA ALA A 346 13.10 -4.89 8.12
C ALA A 346 12.82 -6.37 8.40
N GLU A 347 11.72 -6.68 9.10
CA GLU A 347 11.32 -8.06 9.40
C GLU A 347 10.94 -8.84 8.12
N VAL A 348 10.13 -8.26 7.24
CA VAL A 348 9.77 -8.88 5.95
C VAL A 348 11.01 -9.13 5.09
N ILE A 349 11.92 -8.15 5.02
CA ILE A 349 13.18 -8.27 4.28
C ILE A 349 14.06 -9.38 4.88
N ALA A 350 14.27 -9.36 6.19
CA ALA A 350 15.12 -10.32 6.89
C ALA A 350 14.61 -11.76 6.75
N SER A 351 13.29 -11.97 6.91
CA SER A 351 12.65 -13.27 6.72
C SER A 351 12.80 -13.77 5.28
N ALA A 352 12.51 -12.92 4.30
CA ALA A 352 12.60 -13.31 2.89
C ALA A 352 14.05 -13.61 2.47
N LEU A 353 15.04 -12.87 2.97
CA LEU A 353 16.46 -13.18 2.74
C LEU A 353 16.92 -14.47 3.42
N ALA A 354 16.31 -14.83 4.56
CA ALA A 354 16.52 -16.13 5.19
C ALA A 354 15.88 -17.30 4.39
N GLY A 355 15.08 -17.00 3.37
CA GLY A 355 14.39 -17.97 2.51
C GLY A 355 12.92 -18.20 2.86
N ASP A 356 12.39 -17.49 3.87
CA ASP A 356 11.03 -17.66 4.34
C ASP A 356 10.14 -16.49 3.89
N PRO A 357 9.13 -16.74 3.03
CA PRO A 357 8.25 -15.69 2.56
C PRO A 357 7.34 -15.20 3.70
N LEU A 358 7.25 -13.89 3.88
CA LEU A 358 6.51 -13.24 4.97
C LEU A 358 5.68 -12.08 4.43
N ALA A 359 4.49 -11.87 5.00
CA ALA A 359 3.68 -10.69 4.73
C ALA A 359 3.23 -10.06 6.04
N LEU A 360 3.45 -8.75 6.19
CA LEU A 360 3.11 -8.00 7.39
C LEU A 360 2.40 -6.69 7.04
N ARG A 361 1.56 -6.24 7.97
CA ARG A 361 0.98 -4.90 7.94
C ARG A 361 1.98 -3.93 8.55
N ARG A 362 2.16 -2.78 7.90
CA ARG A 362 2.96 -1.65 8.42
C ARG A 362 2.26 -0.32 8.16
N HIS A 363 2.66 0.70 8.90
CA HIS A 363 2.34 2.08 8.54
C HIS A 363 3.29 2.60 7.47
N ALA A 364 2.79 3.49 6.63
CA ALA A 364 3.56 4.26 5.66
C ALA A 364 3.03 5.71 5.69
N GLY A 365 3.60 6.53 6.57
CA GLY A 365 3.05 7.85 6.90
C GLY A 365 1.72 7.72 7.66
N GLU A 366 0.65 8.33 7.15
CA GLU A 366 -0.69 8.27 7.78
C GLU A 366 -1.55 7.07 7.32
N LYS A 367 -1.07 6.27 6.35
CA LYS A 367 -1.82 5.13 5.79
C LYS A 367 -1.25 3.78 6.23
N GLU A 368 -2.10 2.76 6.24
CA GLU A 368 -1.67 1.36 6.39
C GLU A 368 -1.42 0.70 5.03
N VAL A 369 -0.32 -0.03 4.95
CA VAL A 369 0.07 -0.82 3.80
C VAL A 369 0.38 -2.24 4.23
N ILE A 370 0.14 -3.21 3.34
CA ILE A 370 0.68 -4.56 3.52
C ILE A 370 1.91 -4.68 2.64
N MET A 371 2.98 -5.17 3.23
CA MET A 371 4.23 -5.53 2.56
C MET A 371 4.38 -7.05 2.58
N ALA A 372 4.59 -7.66 1.41
CA ALA A 372 4.89 -9.08 1.27
C ALA A 372 6.25 -9.28 0.62
N GLY A 373 7.10 -10.08 1.25
CA GLY A 373 8.43 -10.46 0.78
C GLY A 373 8.48 -11.91 0.35
N HIS A 374 9.12 -12.19 -0.79
CA HIS A 374 9.38 -13.55 -1.24
C HIS A 374 10.82 -13.70 -1.76
N PRO A 375 11.57 -14.76 -1.36
CA PRO A 375 12.93 -14.98 -1.84
C PRO A 375 13.00 -15.19 -3.35
N ILE A 376 14.12 -14.76 -3.92
CA ILE A 376 14.61 -15.10 -5.26
C ILE A 376 15.75 -16.08 -5.08
N VAL A 377 15.66 -17.22 -5.77
CA VAL A 377 16.57 -18.35 -5.61
C VAL A 377 17.39 -18.55 -6.89
N GLY A 378 18.71 -18.62 -6.75
CA GLY A 378 19.63 -18.92 -7.84
C GLY A 378 19.56 -20.38 -8.32
N ALA A 379 20.26 -20.72 -9.40
CA ALA A 379 20.30 -22.06 -9.97
C ALA A 379 20.88 -23.09 -8.98
N GLY A 380 21.75 -22.65 -8.06
CA GLY A 380 22.32 -23.46 -6.98
C GLY A 380 21.45 -23.61 -5.73
N GLY A 381 20.24 -23.03 -5.68
CA GLY A 381 19.37 -23.08 -4.49
C GLY A 381 19.69 -22.04 -3.41
N ALA A 382 20.71 -21.20 -3.60
CA ALA A 382 21.02 -20.09 -2.72
C ALA A 382 20.05 -18.92 -2.96
N VAL A 383 19.67 -18.21 -1.90
CA VAL A 383 18.90 -16.96 -2.00
C VAL A 383 19.83 -15.89 -2.56
N ILE A 384 19.45 -15.27 -3.68
CA ILE A 384 20.22 -14.22 -4.36
C ILE A 384 19.59 -12.82 -4.21
N GLY A 385 18.37 -12.78 -3.68
CA GLY A 385 17.64 -11.55 -3.36
C GLY A 385 16.21 -11.88 -2.93
N LEU A 386 15.34 -10.87 -2.91
CA LEU A 386 13.92 -10.97 -2.63
C LEU A 386 13.11 -10.01 -3.51
N VAL A 387 11.83 -10.32 -3.68
CA VAL A 387 10.84 -9.37 -4.19
C VAL A 387 9.96 -8.93 -3.04
N ALA A 388 9.87 -7.63 -2.83
CA ALA A 388 8.97 -6.99 -1.89
C ALA A 388 7.85 -6.28 -2.66
N VAL A 389 6.61 -6.54 -2.28
CA VAL A 389 5.42 -5.95 -2.90
C VAL A 389 4.64 -5.22 -1.82
N GLU A 390 4.32 -3.96 -2.06
CA GLU A 390 3.52 -3.12 -1.18
C GLU A 390 2.21 -2.71 -1.86
N GLN A 391 1.14 -2.66 -1.09
CA GLN A 391 -0.15 -2.12 -1.51
C GLN A 391 -0.85 -1.44 -0.33
N THR A 392 -1.62 -0.40 -0.61
CA THR A 392 -2.49 0.24 0.39
C THR A 392 -3.68 -0.67 0.74
N ILE A 393 -4.17 -0.55 1.98
CA ILE A 393 -5.33 -1.30 2.50
C ILE A 393 -6.63 -0.47 2.39
N GLU A 394 -6.60 0.65 1.66
CA GLU A 394 -7.69 1.63 1.62
C GLU A 394 -9.03 1.04 1.09
N ASP A 395 -8.95 0.06 0.19
CA ASP A 395 -10.11 -0.69 -0.32
C ASP A 395 -10.78 -1.57 0.75
N ILE A 396 -10.00 -2.13 1.71
CA ILE A 396 -10.58 -2.86 2.84
C ILE A 396 -11.29 -1.88 3.77
N GLU A 397 -10.71 -0.70 4.04
CA GLU A 397 -11.35 0.28 4.91
C GLU A 397 -12.66 0.82 4.33
N THR A 398 -12.69 1.09 3.01
CA THR A 398 -13.94 1.50 2.33
C THR A 398 -14.97 0.37 2.29
N PHE A 399 -14.54 -0.88 2.14
CA PHE A 399 -15.44 -2.04 2.26
C PHE A 399 -16.00 -2.22 3.68
N GLN A 400 -15.18 -2.01 4.71
CA GLN A 400 -15.64 -2.02 6.10
C GLN A 400 -16.75 -0.98 6.32
N TYR A 401 -16.62 0.21 5.74
CA TYR A 401 -17.65 1.24 5.86
C TYR A 401 -18.99 0.84 5.22
N ALA A 402 -18.97 0.23 4.03
CA ALA A 402 -20.18 -0.26 3.37
C ALA A 402 -20.83 -1.45 4.10
N ALA A 403 -20.01 -2.35 4.65
CA ALA A 403 -20.47 -3.49 5.43
C ALA A 403 -21.12 -3.04 6.76
N ILE A 404 -20.50 -2.09 7.46
CA ILE A 404 -21.05 -1.51 8.69
C ILE A 404 -22.38 -0.82 8.42
N ASP A 405 -22.51 -0.07 7.32
CA ASP A 405 -23.79 0.56 6.96
C ASP A 405 -24.91 -0.45 6.73
N SER A 406 -24.59 -1.53 6.02
CA SER A 406 -25.56 -2.61 5.78
C SER A 406 -25.99 -3.27 7.08
N ILE A 407 -25.06 -3.50 8.01
CA ILE A 407 -25.34 -4.10 9.33
C ILE A 407 -26.16 -3.17 10.22
N VAL A 408 -25.90 -1.86 10.19
CA VAL A 408 -26.69 -0.87 10.93
C VAL A 408 -28.13 -0.92 10.46
N TRP A 409 -28.37 -0.96 9.15
CA TRP A 409 -29.73 -1.05 8.61
C TRP A 409 -30.44 -2.36 8.96
N VAL A 410 -29.73 -3.50 8.88
CA VAL A 410 -30.28 -4.79 9.31
C VAL A 410 -30.62 -4.78 10.80
N SER A 411 -29.78 -4.15 11.63
CA SER A 411 -29.99 -4.03 13.08
C SER A 411 -31.19 -3.13 13.40
N VAL A 412 -31.31 -1.99 12.72
CA VAL A 412 -32.47 -1.08 12.85
C VAL A 412 -33.74 -1.76 12.37
N ALA A 413 -33.71 -2.45 11.24
CA ALA A 413 -34.86 -3.19 10.72
C ALA A 413 -35.28 -4.32 11.67
N SER A 414 -34.32 -5.05 12.25
CA SER A 414 -34.57 -6.07 13.26
C SER A 414 -35.19 -5.48 14.53
N LEU A 415 -34.69 -4.33 14.99
CA LEU A 415 -35.25 -3.62 16.13
C LEU A 415 -36.69 -3.16 15.87
N ILE A 416 -36.97 -2.59 14.69
CA ILE A 416 -38.32 -2.20 14.30
C ILE A 416 -39.24 -3.42 14.23
N ALA A 417 -38.78 -4.50 13.58
CA ALA A 417 -39.54 -5.76 13.50
C ALA A 417 -39.84 -6.32 14.89
N PHE A 418 -38.90 -6.23 15.82
CA PHE A 418 -39.08 -6.63 17.22
C PHE A 418 -40.08 -5.75 17.96
N VAL A 419 -39.99 -4.43 17.83
CA VAL A 419 -40.96 -3.50 18.42
C VAL A 419 -42.36 -3.78 17.88
N LEU A 420 -42.49 -4.00 16.57
CA LEU A 420 -43.76 -4.39 15.95
C LEU A 420 -44.26 -5.74 16.47
N ALA A 421 -43.38 -6.73 16.63
CA ALA A 421 -43.73 -8.03 17.20
C ALA A 421 -44.21 -7.90 18.66
N LEU A 422 -43.56 -7.06 19.48
CA LEU A 422 -43.99 -6.77 20.84
C LEU A 422 -45.32 -6.04 20.89
N ILE A 423 -45.54 -5.05 20.02
CA ILE A 423 -46.82 -4.33 19.94
C ILE A 423 -47.93 -5.30 19.51
N ALA A 424 -47.69 -6.14 18.51
CA ALA A 424 -48.64 -7.14 18.06
C ALA A 424 -48.93 -8.18 19.16
N PHE A 425 -47.91 -8.65 19.87
CA PHE A 425 -48.04 -9.58 20.98
C PHE A 425 -48.82 -8.98 22.15
N SER A 426 -48.46 -7.77 22.58
CA SER A 426 -49.13 -7.03 23.65
C SER A 426 -50.57 -6.68 23.28
N GLY A 427 -50.80 -6.26 22.03
CA GLY A 427 -52.12 -6.00 21.48
C GLY A 427 -53.00 -7.25 21.48
N ARG A 428 -52.46 -8.39 21.03
CA ARG A 428 -53.14 -9.69 21.06
C ARG A 428 -53.45 -10.10 22.50
N LEU A 429 -52.50 -9.98 23.43
CA LEU A 429 -52.70 -10.33 24.84
C LEU A 429 -53.79 -9.47 25.48
N THR A 430 -53.75 -8.16 25.27
CA THR A 430 -54.76 -7.22 25.76
C THR A 430 -56.13 -7.54 25.20
N TRP A 431 -56.22 -7.88 23.92
CA TRP A 431 -57.48 -8.29 23.29
C TRP A 431 -58.03 -9.59 23.89
N ARG A 432 -57.18 -10.60 24.10
CA ARG A 432 -57.55 -11.86 24.77
C ARG A 432 -58.06 -11.62 26.20
N ILE A 433 -57.36 -10.79 26.99
CA ILE A 433 -57.77 -10.44 28.35
C ILE A 433 -59.09 -9.66 28.37
N ARG A 434 -59.26 -8.66 27.49
CA ARG A 434 -60.52 -7.90 27.40
C ARG A 434 -61.69 -8.78 27.00
N ASN A 435 -61.48 -9.75 26.13
CA ASN A 435 -62.49 -10.71 25.73
C ASN A 435 -62.90 -11.63 26.88
N LEU A 436 -61.92 -12.19 27.60
CA LEU A 436 -62.16 -13.03 28.77
C LEU A 436 -62.89 -12.23 29.87
N ARG A 437 -62.45 -10.99 30.15
CA ARG A 437 -63.09 -10.10 31.11
C ARG A 437 -64.54 -9.80 30.73
N ARG A 438 -64.82 -9.50 29.45
CA ARG A 438 -66.18 -9.24 28.96
C ARG A 438 -67.09 -10.47 29.14
N GLU A 439 -66.58 -11.66 28.86
CA GLU A 439 -67.33 -12.90 29.06
C GLU A 439 -67.58 -13.19 30.54
N ALA A 440 -66.58 -13.01 31.40
CA ALA A 440 -66.73 -13.15 32.84
C ALA A 440 -67.71 -12.12 33.43
N ALA A 441 -67.69 -10.88 32.95
CA ALA A 441 -68.65 -9.85 33.34
C ALA A 441 -70.07 -10.15 32.86
N ALA A 442 -70.23 -10.66 31.62
CA ALA A 442 -71.54 -11.05 31.08
C ALA A 442 -72.11 -12.33 31.73
N ALA A 443 -71.27 -13.14 32.38
CA ALA A 443 -71.70 -14.33 33.09
C ALA A 443 -72.50 -14.01 34.37
N ILE A 444 -72.42 -12.78 34.89
CA ILE A 444 -73.09 -12.31 36.11
C ILE A 444 -74.02 -11.14 35.75
N ASP A 445 -75.29 -11.26 36.09
CA ASP A 445 -76.29 -10.22 35.83
C ASP A 445 -76.17 -9.03 36.80
N GLU A 446 -76.83 -7.91 36.50
CA GLU A 446 -76.85 -6.69 37.35
C GLU A 446 -77.37 -6.95 38.78
N TYR A 447 -78.16 -8.01 38.94
CA TYR A 447 -78.70 -8.48 40.24
C TYR A 447 -77.87 -9.61 40.88
N GLY A 448 -76.65 -9.89 40.38
CA GLY A 448 -75.75 -10.92 40.93
C GLY A 448 -76.10 -12.38 40.61
N ARG A 449 -77.04 -12.61 39.67
CA ARG A 449 -77.45 -13.97 39.24
C ARG A 449 -76.56 -14.50 38.11
N LEU A 450 -76.23 -15.78 38.14
CA LEU A 450 -75.32 -16.42 37.17
C LEU A 450 -76.04 -16.81 35.87
N ARG A 451 -75.74 -16.13 34.75
CA ARG A 451 -76.29 -16.43 33.42
C ARG A 451 -75.59 -17.61 32.72
N SER A 452 -74.29 -17.82 32.96
CA SER A 452 -73.50 -18.95 32.43
C SER A 452 -72.61 -19.58 33.52
N ALA A 453 -72.36 -20.91 33.45
CA ALA A 453 -71.44 -21.61 34.38
C ALA A 453 -70.08 -21.86 33.73
N ALA A 454 -70.13 -22.10 32.43
CA ALA A 454 -69.03 -22.17 31.49
C ALA A 454 -68.45 -20.80 31.17
N LEU A 455 -67.15 -20.54 31.31
CA LEU A 455 -66.49 -19.68 30.32
C LEU A 455 -66.26 -20.51 29.05
N SER A 456 -66.18 -19.90 27.87
CA SER A 456 -65.90 -20.60 26.60
C SER A 456 -64.62 -20.09 25.95
N ARG A 457 -64.26 -18.80 26.13
CA ARG A 457 -63.03 -18.25 25.59
C ARG A 457 -61.83 -18.65 26.45
N GLU A 458 -60.70 -18.85 25.78
CA GLU A 458 -59.37 -19.10 26.38
C GLU A 458 -59.23 -20.37 27.23
N ILE A 459 -60.29 -21.16 27.47
CA ILE A 459 -60.22 -22.42 28.26
C ILE A 459 -59.26 -23.45 27.68
N HIS A 460 -59.17 -23.53 26.35
CA HIS A 460 -58.25 -24.42 25.64
C HIS A 460 -56.85 -23.85 25.48
N SER A 461 -56.59 -22.63 25.97
CA SER A 461 -55.24 -22.08 25.95
C SER A 461 -54.36 -22.83 26.95
N GLY A 462 -53.13 -23.12 26.53
CA GLY A 462 -52.13 -23.78 27.36
C GLY A 462 -51.23 -22.81 28.14
N ASP A 463 -51.52 -21.51 28.10
CA ASP A 463 -50.78 -20.47 28.83
C ASP A 463 -51.53 -20.00 30.10
N GLU A 464 -50.90 -19.10 30.84
CA GLU A 464 -51.37 -18.57 32.14
C GLU A 464 -52.74 -17.89 32.03
N ILE A 465 -53.10 -17.37 30.86
CA ILE A 465 -54.43 -16.82 30.59
C ILE A 465 -55.47 -17.94 30.50
N GLY A 466 -55.11 -19.08 29.93
CA GLY A 466 -55.95 -20.28 29.94
C GLY A 466 -56.10 -20.88 31.34
N ASP A 467 -55.03 -20.88 32.14
CA ASP A 467 -55.09 -21.28 33.56
C ASP A 467 -56.05 -20.38 34.35
N LEU A 468 -55.98 -19.05 34.12
CA LEU A 468 -56.91 -18.09 34.72
C LEU A 468 -58.36 -18.36 34.25
N ALA A 469 -58.59 -18.56 32.96
CA ALA A 469 -59.92 -18.85 32.42
C ALA A 469 -60.51 -20.12 33.04
N ARG A 470 -59.72 -21.20 33.16
CA ARG A 470 -60.13 -22.44 33.83
C ARG A 470 -60.42 -22.23 35.32
N SER A 471 -59.59 -21.48 36.03
CA SER A 471 -59.78 -21.17 37.45
C SER A 471 -61.07 -20.37 37.69
N VAL A 472 -61.31 -19.31 36.91
CA VAL A 472 -62.54 -18.50 36.99
C VAL A 472 -63.76 -19.33 36.62
N SER A 473 -63.69 -20.16 35.58
CA SER A 473 -64.78 -21.07 35.19
C SER A 473 -65.13 -22.07 36.28
N ASN A 474 -64.13 -22.63 36.98
CA ASN A 474 -64.33 -23.52 38.11
C ASN A 474 -64.99 -22.80 39.30
N MET A 475 -64.62 -21.55 39.56
CA MET A 475 -65.25 -20.72 40.58
C MET A 475 -66.72 -20.45 40.26
N LEU A 476 -67.05 -20.05 39.03
CA LEU A 476 -68.43 -19.82 38.58
C LEU A 476 -69.28 -21.11 38.67
N THR A 477 -68.70 -22.26 38.31
CA THR A 477 -69.36 -23.56 38.42
C THR A 477 -69.69 -23.90 39.88
N ARG A 478 -68.75 -23.69 40.81
CA ARG A 478 -68.95 -23.90 42.25
C ARG A 478 -69.99 -22.94 42.83
N LEU A 479 -69.97 -21.66 42.43
CA LEU A 479 -70.97 -20.67 42.85
C LEU A 479 -72.37 -21.05 42.38
N ARG A 480 -72.51 -21.56 41.15
CA ARG A 480 -73.80 -22.08 40.66
C ARG A 480 -74.28 -23.28 41.49
N GLN A 481 -73.40 -24.23 41.78
CA GLN A 481 -73.74 -25.39 42.61
C GLN A 481 -74.20 -24.96 44.02
N HIS A 482 -73.55 -23.95 44.61
CA HIS A 482 -73.94 -23.39 45.89
C HIS A 482 -75.29 -22.66 45.84
N ASN A 483 -75.53 -21.81 44.84
CA ASN A 483 -76.83 -21.13 44.68
C ASN A 483 -77.97 -22.13 44.45
N HIS A 484 -77.76 -23.16 43.63
CA HIS A 484 -78.74 -24.23 43.42
C HIS A 484 -79.01 -25.03 44.71
N PHE A 485 -77.99 -25.22 45.56
CA PHE A 485 -78.16 -25.85 46.87
C PHE A 485 -79.01 -24.97 47.82
N ILE A 486 -78.82 -23.65 47.81
CA ILE A 486 -79.62 -22.71 48.60
C ILE A 486 -81.05 -22.57 48.05
N GLU A 487 -81.24 -22.53 46.74
CA GLU A 487 -82.57 -22.44 46.10
C GLU A 487 -83.39 -23.72 46.30
N ASN A 488 -82.76 -24.89 46.31
CA ASN A 488 -83.43 -26.19 46.53
C ASN A 488 -83.38 -26.65 47.99
N MET A 489 -82.94 -25.82 48.92
CA MET A 489 -83.04 -26.13 50.33
C MET A 489 -84.53 -26.17 50.70
N PRO A 490 -85.08 -27.29 51.21
CA PRO A 490 -86.49 -27.37 51.53
C PRO A 490 -86.80 -26.30 52.58
N ARG A 491 -87.82 -25.47 52.34
CA ARG A 491 -88.40 -24.55 53.34
C ARG A 491 -88.86 -25.37 54.55
N THR A 492 -87.92 -25.61 55.46
CA THR A 492 -88.12 -26.21 56.76
C THR A 492 -87.32 -25.34 57.72
N LEU A 493 -87.94 -24.21 58.05
CA LEU A 493 -87.77 -23.36 59.25
C LEU A 493 -88.26 -21.93 58.93
N ARG A 494 -89.56 -21.80 58.64
CA ARG A 494 -90.48 -21.07 59.51
C ARG A 494 -91.91 -21.46 59.20
#